data_AF-A0A0M1P4M7-F1
#
_entry.id   AF-A0A0M1P4M7-F1
#
_cell.length_a   1.000
_cell.length_b   1.000
_cell.length_c   1.000
_cell.angle_alpha   90.00
_cell.angle_beta   90.00
_cell.angle_gamma   90.00
#
_symmetry.space_group_name_H-M   'P 1'
#
loop_
_entity.id
_entity.type
_entity.pdbx_description
1 polymer ?
#
loop_
_entity_poly.entity_id
_entity_poly.type
_entity_poly.pdbx_seq_one_letter_code
_entity_poly.pdbx_strand_id
1 'polypeptide(L)'
;MNLSILALIFVGIISIYAIAFTMIIRLLGRKFKDKSNMYFLYASIILVIQSYLIVKGFLGNQPLSSVNILFFLMGCMLIFQGIKRKKSNV
;
A
#
# COMPACT_ATOMS: atom_id res chain seq x y z
N MET A 1 1.86 10.79 -23.77
CA MET A 1 1.73 11.19 -22.35
C MET A 1 2.85 12.16 -22.03
N ASN A 2 2.59 13.28 -21.36
CA ASN A 2 3.64 14.27 -21.09
C ASN A 2 4.70 13.69 -20.13
N LEU A 3 5.99 13.99 -20.34
CA LEU A 3 7.10 13.37 -19.61
C LEU A 3 7.01 13.65 -18.09
N SER A 4 6.48 14.82 -17.74
CA SER A 4 6.16 15.24 -16.37
C SER A 4 5.04 14.42 -15.73
N ILE A 5 4.03 13.99 -16.48
CA ILE A 5 2.94 13.13 -15.97
C ILE A 5 3.48 11.72 -15.71
N LEU A 6 4.34 11.22 -16.61
CA LEU A 6 5.02 9.93 -16.43
C LEU A 6 5.90 9.95 -15.17
N ALA A 7 6.69 11.00 -14.97
CA ALA A 7 7.53 11.17 -13.79
C ALA A 7 6.71 11.22 -12.49
N LEU A 8 5.58 11.92 -12.48
CA LEU A 8 4.69 12.00 -11.31
C LEU A 8 4.16 10.61 -10.90
N ILE A 9 3.76 9.81 -11.89
CA ILE A 9 3.28 8.43 -11.67
C ILE A 9 4.40 7.57 -11.08
N PHE A 10 5.62 7.63 -11.66
CA PHE A 10 6.78 6.90 -11.15
C PHE A 10 7.13 7.28 -9.71
N VAL A 11 7.16 8.58 -9.39
CA VAL A 11 7.43 9.07 -8.04
C VAL A 11 6.36 8.58 -7.07
N GLY A 12 5.09 8.60 -7.46
CA GLY A 12 3.98 8.07 -6.66
C GLY A 12 4.11 6.58 -6.37
N ILE A 13 4.51 5.77 -7.36
CA ILE A 13 4.75 4.34 -7.19
C ILE A 13 5.92 4.10 -6.22
N ILE A 14 7.06 4.76 -6.44
CA ILE A 14 8.27 4.61 -5.62
C ILE A 14 7.99 4.99 -4.16
N SER A 15 7.24 6.07 -3.93
CA SER A 15 6.87 6.50 -2.58
C SER A 15 5.91 5.52 -1.89
N ILE A 16 4.95 4.91 -2.60
CA ILE A 16 4.11 3.83 -2.06
C ILE A 16 4.97 2.62 -1.64
N TYR A 17 5.89 2.19 -2.50
CA TYR A 17 6.81 1.10 -2.20
C TYR A 17 7.69 1.42 -0.98
N ALA A 18 8.25 2.62 -0.92
CA ALA A 18 9.07 3.06 0.21
C ALA A 18 8.27 3.03 1.51
N ILE A 19 7.04 3.55 1.53
CA ILE A 19 6.18 3.54 2.72
C ILE A 19 5.85 2.12 3.16
N ALA A 20 5.42 1.25 2.24
CA ALA A 20 5.09 -0.14 2.53
C ALA A 20 6.31 -0.90 3.06
N PHE A 21 7.48 -0.72 2.43
CA PHE A 21 8.73 -1.35 2.85
C PHE A 21 9.18 -0.88 4.23
N THR A 22 9.06 0.42 4.50
CA THR A 22 9.38 0.98 5.83
C THR A 22 8.44 0.45 6.91
N MET A 23 7.15 0.29 6.61
CA MET A 23 6.20 -0.35 7.52
C MET A 23 6.54 -1.81 7.77
N ILE A 24 6.86 -2.58 6.73
CA ILE A 24 7.26 -3.99 6.83
C ILE A 24 8.52 -4.16 7.68
N ILE A 25 9.58 -3.38 7.44
CA ILE A 25 10.82 -3.42 8.24
C ILE A 25 10.53 -3.08 9.70
N ARG A 26 9.75 -2.02 9.95
CA ARG A 26 9.41 -1.58 11.29
C ARG A 26 8.56 -2.61 12.06
N LEU A 27 7.80 -3.42 11.34
CA LEU A 27 7.02 -4.54 11.88
C LEU A 27 7.88 -5.79 12.11
N LEU A 28 8.81 -6.13 11.21
CA LEU A 28 9.75 -7.25 11.40
C LEU A 28 10.65 -7.05 12.64
N GLY A 29 11.02 -5.81 12.95
CA GLY A 29 11.78 -5.47 14.16
C GLY A 29 10.98 -5.53 15.47
N ARG A 30 9.64 -5.69 15.44
CA ARG A 30 8.77 -5.77 16.63
C ARG A 30 8.02 -7.10 16.60
N LYS A 31 8.10 -7.91 17.68
CA LYS A 31 7.28 -9.13 17.79
C LYS A 31 5.82 -8.84 17.42
N PHE A 32 5.23 -9.66 16.54
CA PHE A 32 3.84 -9.60 16.07
C PHE A 32 2.80 -9.89 17.18
N LYS A 33 2.98 -9.29 18.36
CA LYS A 33 2.15 -9.55 19.53
C LYS A 33 0.82 -8.78 19.46
N ASP A 34 0.80 -7.63 18.79
CA ASP A 34 -0.38 -6.78 18.66
C ASP A 34 -1.15 -7.04 17.37
N LYS A 35 -2.48 -7.25 17.48
CA LYS A 35 -3.39 -7.35 16.32
C LYS A 35 -3.29 -6.13 15.37
N SER A 36 -2.87 -4.97 15.87
CA SER A 36 -2.60 -3.76 15.05
C SER A 36 -1.48 -3.98 14.02
N ASN A 37 -0.40 -4.66 14.43
CA ASN A 37 0.75 -4.95 13.56
C ASN A 37 0.37 -5.85 12.38
N MET A 38 -0.57 -6.79 12.59
CA MET A 38 -1.09 -7.62 11.50
C MET A 38 -1.84 -6.80 10.44
N TYR A 39 -2.67 -5.82 10.84
CA TYR A 39 -3.37 -4.96 9.87
C TYR A 39 -2.41 -4.13 9.02
N PHE A 40 -1.34 -3.59 9.61
CA PHE A 40 -0.31 -2.86 8.85
C PHE A 40 0.48 -3.77 7.90
N LEU A 41 0.74 -5.02 8.31
CA LEU A 41 1.39 -6.01 7.44
C LEU A 41 0.50 -6.32 6.22
N TYR A 42 -0.77 -6.64 6.45
CA TYR A 42 -1.72 -6.92 5.36
C TYR A 42 -1.90 -5.73 4.43
N ALA A 43 -2.00 -4.51 4.97
CA ALA A 43 -2.06 -3.30 4.17
C ALA A 43 -0.82 -3.11 3.29
N SER A 44 0.37 -3.37 3.83
CA SER A 44 1.63 -3.22 3.09
C SER A 44 1.73 -4.22 1.94
N ILE A 45 1.34 -5.48 2.16
CA ILE A 45 1.29 -6.51 1.12
C ILE A 45 0.31 -6.12 0.01
N ILE A 46 -0.89 -5.67 0.38
CA ILE A 46 -1.92 -5.24 -0.58
C ILE A 46 -1.44 -4.04 -1.41
N LEU A 47 -0.78 -3.05 -0.79
CA LEU A 47 -0.25 -1.89 -1.50
C LEU A 47 0.86 -2.25 -2.49
N VAL A 48 1.74 -3.20 -2.15
CA VAL A 48 2.78 -3.70 -3.06
C VAL A 48 2.16 -4.41 -4.27
N ILE A 49 1.16 -5.27 -4.05
CA ILE A 49 0.48 -5.97 -5.14
C ILE A 49 -0.27 -4.99 -6.04
N GLN A 50 -0.99 -4.03 -5.46
CA GLN A 50 -1.76 -3.03 -6.21
C GLN A 50 -0.87 -2.10 -7.02
N SER A 51 0.25 -1.64 -6.45
CA SER A 51 1.22 -0.80 -7.19
C SER A 51 1.83 -1.53 -8.38
N TYR A 52 2.15 -2.83 -8.26
CA TYR A 52 2.58 -3.65 -9.41
C TYR A 52 1.51 -3.75 -10.49
N LEU A 53 0.25 -4.00 -10.13
CA LEU A 53 -0.86 -4.10 -11.08
C LEU A 53 -1.16 -2.77 -11.78
N ILE A 54 -1.03 -1.64 -11.07
CA ILE A 54 -1.17 -0.30 -11.64
C ILE A 54 -0.07 -0.05 -12.67
N VAL A 55 1.19 -0.34 -12.33
CA VAL A 55 2.34 -0.20 -13.25
C VAL A 55 2.13 -1.05 -14.51
N LYS A 56 1.71 -2.31 -14.34
CA LYS A 56 1.41 -3.22 -15.44
C LYS A 56 0.24 -2.72 -16.30
N GLY A 57 -0.81 -2.18 -15.68
CA GLY A 57 -1.96 -1.60 -16.38
C GLY A 57 -1.58 -0.38 -17.22
N PHE A 58 -0.73 0.50 -16.68
CA PHE A 58 -0.20 1.67 -17.41
C PHE A 58 0.72 1.27 -18.57
N LEU A 59 1.58 0.26 -18.39
CA LEU A 59 2.46 -0.25 -19.47
C LEU A 59 1.67 -0.95 -20.58
N GLY A 60 0.57 -1.62 -20.22
CA GLY A 60 -0.27 -2.37 -21.16
C GLY A 60 -1.44 -1.61 -21.76
N ASN A 61 -1.65 -0.32 -21.42
CA ASN A 61 -2.89 0.43 -21.70
C ASN A 61 -4.17 -0.33 -21.32
N GLN A 62 -4.09 -1.19 -20.29
CA GLN A 62 -5.23 -1.99 -19.85
C GLN A 62 -6.06 -1.17 -18.86
N PRO A 63 -7.41 -1.20 -18.97
CA PRO A 63 -8.27 -0.50 -18.04
C PRO A 63 -8.07 -1.02 -16.62
N LEU A 64 -8.03 -0.10 -15.66
CA LEU A 64 -7.97 -0.45 -14.24
C LEU A 64 -9.22 -1.25 -13.86
N SER A 65 -9.02 -2.48 -13.38
CA SER A 65 -10.11 -3.32 -12.91
C SER A 65 -10.75 -2.71 -11.65
N SER A 66 -12.08 -2.76 -11.57
CA SER A 66 -12.83 -2.38 -10.37
C SER A 66 -12.38 -3.14 -9.12
N VAL A 67 -11.90 -4.37 -9.30
CA VAL A 67 -11.30 -5.20 -8.24
C VAL A 67 -10.05 -4.53 -7.66
N ASN A 68 -9.20 -3.92 -8.50
CA ASN A 68 -7.98 -3.25 -8.05
C ASN A 68 -8.30 -2.03 -7.18
N ILE A 69 -9.32 -1.26 -7.57
CA ILE A 69 -9.81 -0.11 -6.79
C ILE A 69 -10.33 -0.58 -5.42
N LEU A 70 -11.06 -1.70 -5.39
CA LEU A 70 -11.61 -2.25 -4.16
C LEU A 70 -10.52 -2.75 -3.21
N PHE A 71 -9.50 -3.44 -3.73
CA PHE A 71 -8.33 -3.85 -2.95
C PHE A 71 -7.51 -2.65 -2.44
N PHE A 72 -7.38 -1.59 -3.24
CA PHE A 72 -6.73 -0.35 -2.79
C PHE A 72 -7.47 0.28 -1.60
N LEU A 73 -8.80 0.40 -1.70
CA LEU A 73 -9.65 0.88 -0.59
C LEU A 73 -9.53 -0.01 0.65
N MET A 74 -9.47 -1.33 0.47
CA MET A 74 -9.26 -2.29 1.55
C MET A 74 -7.90 -2.08 2.24
N GLY A 75 -6.83 -1.84 1.47
CA GLY A 75 -5.52 -1.47 2.00
C GLY A 75 -5.57 -0.20 2.85
N CYS A 76 -6.23 0.85 2.37
CA CYS A 76 -6.44 2.09 3.13
C CYS A 76 -7.23 1.86 4.44
N MET A 77 -8.29 1.05 4.38
CA MET A 77 -9.10 0.72 5.56
C MET A 77 -8.28 -0.04 6.62
N LEU A 78 -7.40 -0.95 6.18
CA LEU A 78 -6.50 -1.70 7.07
C LEU A 78 -5.47 -0.79 7.75
N ILE A 79 -4.92 0.20 7.04
CA ILE A 79 -4.05 1.23 7.64
C ILE A 79 -4.82 2.02 8.69
N PHE A 80 -6.03 2.48 8.36
CA PHE A 80 -6.87 3.23 9.29
C PHE A 80 -7.21 2.43 10.55
N GLN A 81 -7.59 1.16 10.40
CA GLN A 81 -7.83 0.26 11.53
C GLN A 81 -6.57 0.01 12.37
N GLY A 82 -5.41 -0.16 11.71
CA GLY A 82 -4.11 -0.28 12.36
C GLY A 82 -3.81 0.94 13.25
N ILE A 83 -3.98 2.15 12.71
CA ILE A 83 -3.78 3.43 13.44
C ILE A 83 -4.77 3.55 14.60
N LYS A 84 -6.06 3.34 14.36
CA LYS A 84 -7.12 3.45 15.39
C LYS A 84 -6.87 2.52 16.57
N ARG A 85 -6.52 1.26 16.31
CA ARG A 85 -6.20 0.29 17.37
C ARG A 85 -4.92 0.64 18.12
N LYS A 86 -3.90 1.15 17.42
CA LYS A 86 -2.67 1.59 18.07
C LYS A 86 -2.91 2.77 19.02
N LYS A 87 -3.80 3.69 18.64
CA LYS A 87 -4.20 4.83 19.50
C LYS A 87 -5.06 4.40 20.69
N SER A 88 -5.82 3.31 20.58
CA SER A 88 -6.67 2.80 21.67
C SER A 88 -5.93 1.96 22.71
N ASN A 89 -4.73 1.45 22.38
CA ASN A 89 -3.90 0.64 23.27
C ASN A 89 -2.80 1.46 23.99
N VAL A 90 -2.76 2.78 23.74
CA VAL A 90 -1.90 3.78 24.39
C VAL A 90 -2.78 4.60 25.31
#